data_AF-A0A267MBG8-F1
#
_entry.id   AF-A0A267MBG8-F1
#
_cell.length_a   1.000
_cell.length_b   1.000
_cell.length_c   1.000
_cell.angle_alpha   90.00
_cell.angle_beta   90.00
_cell.angle_gamma   90.00
#
_symmetry.space_group_name_H-M   'P 1'
#
loop_
_entity.id
_entity.type
_entity.pdbx_description
1 polymer ?
#
loop_
_entity_poly.entity_id
_entity_poly.type
_entity_poly.pdbx_seq_one_letter_code
_entity_poly.pdbx_strand_id
1 'polypeptide(L)'
;MLIRQWDIYLAKIPIEGVEMGEVKSVLVISNNAINKFSQCVNVIIVAPKKYANENNLLHVDIEVNEKDTIALVNHNETINKNRLVVKVGQVNDERIRKKILAAWNMIINNENKMEQLEFERFFEIGSTFEKDEDNEYEFKEFRVDQEAPRDLMARKLEKYICGFLNGENNKFGKIYFGITDDGIIKGTYLNREDRDDIRQLFIDRLKYIRPVVDRSLFTIEFIKLKKNGKIEKDYYIIEIYVPPSPDPSVLYFTRDDKLYIRFDGRNEKIEGPEIQEVIKTRLLNKIIGDKDFFKSPKS
;
A
#
# COMPACT_ATOMS: atom_id res chain seq x y z
N MET A 1 -22.41 16.74 5.95
CA MET A 1 -23.24 15.52 5.91
C MET A 1 -22.38 14.31 6.26
N LEU A 2 -22.82 13.45 7.18
CA LEU A 2 -22.09 12.22 7.54
C LEU A 2 -22.44 11.12 6.51
N ILE A 3 -21.51 10.81 5.61
CA ILE A 3 -21.69 9.79 4.58
C ILE A 3 -20.98 8.52 5.04
N ARG A 4 -21.70 7.39 5.06
CA ARG A 4 -21.15 6.12 5.54
C ARG A 4 -20.90 5.18 4.37
N GLN A 5 -19.88 4.34 4.52
CA GLN A 5 -19.68 3.18 3.66
C GLN A 5 -20.96 2.33 3.66
N TRP A 6 -21.26 1.76 2.50
CA TRP A 6 -22.45 0.96 2.22
C TRP A 6 -23.75 1.74 2.04
N ASP A 7 -23.75 3.05 2.25
CA ASP A 7 -24.91 3.89 1.95
C ASP A 7 -25.15 3.96 0.44
N ILE A 8 -26.42 4.03 0.05
CA ILE A 8 -26.85 4.20 -1.35
C ILE A 8 -27.51 5.55 -1.49
N TYR A 9 -27.07 6.33 -2.47
CA TYR A 9 -27.58 7.67 -2.77
C TYR A 9 -28.03 7.75 -4.22
N LEU A 10 -28.99 8.63 -4.51
CA LEU A 10 -29.11 9.20 -5.85
C LEU A 10 -28.06 10.31 -5.98
N ALA A 11 -27.28 10.28 -7.07
CA ALA A 11 -26.19 11.21 -7.29
C ALA A 11 -26.13 11.71 -8.73
N LYS A 12 -25.69 12.96 -8.91
CA LYS A 12 -25.44 13.55 -10.23
C LYS A 12 -24.06 13.12 -10.75
N ILE A 13 -24.03 12.16 -11.66
CA ILE A 13 -22.77 11.59 -12.21
C ILE A 13 -22.30 12.45 -13.39
N PRO A 14 -21.05 12.94 -13.39
CA PRO A 14 -20.53 13.72 -14.50
C PRO A 14 -20.53 12.89 -15.79
N ILE A 15 -20.96 13.50 -16.89
CA ILE A 15 -20.81 12.97 -18.25
C ILE A 15 -19.88 13.95 -18.96
N GLU A 16 -18.88 13.46 -19.68
CA GLU A 16 -17.97 14.31 -20.45
C GLU A 16 -18.78 15.26 -21.36
N GLY A 17 -18.54 16.57 -21.21
CA GLY A 17 -19.19 17.60 -22.02
C GLY A 17 -20.62 18.00 -21.64
N VAL A 18 -21.19 17.50 -20.53
CA VAL A 18 -22.57 17.87 -20.10
C VAL A 18 -22.57 18.43 -18.67
N GLU A 19 -22.96 19.70 -18.52
CA GLU A 19 -23.01 20.40 -17.21
C GLU A 19 -24.04 19.80 -16.24
N MET A 20 -25.14 19.25 -16.74
CA MET A 20 -26.15 18.55 -15.95
C MET A 20 -26.01 17.03 -16.14
N GLY A 21 -25.15 16.41 -15.34
CA GLY A 21 -24.94 14.96 -15.32
C GLY A 21 -26.21 14.15 -15.03
N GLU A 22 -26.27 12.91 -15.50
CA GLU A 22 -27.40 11.99 -15.28
C GLU A 22 -27.50 11.58 -13.81
N VAL A 23 -28.72 11.53 -13.26
CA VAL A 23 -28.95 11.10 -11.88
C VAL A 23 -28.99 9.58 -11.82
N LYS A 24 -28.03 8.98 -11.12
CA LYS A 24 -27.92 7.52 -10.94
C LYS A 24 -27.92 7.13 -9.47
N SER A 25 -28.40 5.93 -9.17
CA SER A 25 -28.17 5.32 -7.86
C SER A 25 -26.72 4.91 -7.73
N VAL A 26 -26.09 5.24 -6.61
CA VAL A 26 -24.69 4.93 -6.33
C VAL A 26 -24.49 4.41 -4.92
N LEU A 27 -23.65 3.39 -4.78
CA LEU A 27 -23.25 2.77 -3.53
C LEU A 27 -21.90 3.36 -3.08
N VAL A 28 -21.83 3.89 -1.87
CA VAL A 28 -20.57 4.40 -1.30
C VAL A 28 -19.69 3.22 -0.87
N ILE A 29 -18.52 3.08 -1.51
CA ILE A 29 -17.56 2.00 -1.20
C ILE A 29 -16.38 2.48 -0.37
N SER A 30 -16.04 3.78 -0.42
CA SER A 30 -14.98 4.34 0.41
C SER A 30 -15.28 4.21 1.91
N ASN A 31 -14.23 3.98 2.69
CA ASN A 31 -14.36 3.73 4.13
C ASN A 31 -14.83 4.98 4.92
N ASN A 32 -15.37 4.75 6.12
CA ASN A 32 -15.93 5.81 6.96
C ASN A 32 -14.90 6.87 7.39
N ALA A 33 -13.63 6.49 7.53
CA ALA A 33 -12.57 7.42 7.92
C ALA A 33 -12.32 8.43 6.79
N ILE A 34 -12.11 7.95 5.55
CA ILE A 34 -11.96 8.78 4.35
C ILE A 34 -13.20 9.66 4.15
N ASN A 35 -14.39 9.06 4.27
CA ASN A 35 -15.65 9.79 4.10
C ASN A 35 -15.88 10.85 5.17
N LYS A 36 -15.19 10.81 6.31
CA LYS A 36 -15.29 11.85 7.33
C LYS A 36 -14.51 13.11 6.91
N PHE A 37 -13.33 12.94 6.34
CA PHE A 37 -12.39 14.05 6.11
C PHE A 37 -12.36 14.55 4.65
N SER A 38 -12.55 13.68 3.66
CA SER A 38 -12.49 14.04 2.23
C SER A 38 -13.71 14.84 1.77
N GLN A 39 -13.58 15.71 0.78
CA GLN A 39 -14.73 16.33 0.09
C GLN A 39 -15.32 15.42 -1.01
N CYS A 40 -14.64 14.33 -1.32
CA CYS A 40 -15.04 13.34 -2.32
C CYS A 40 -15.27 11.97 -1.69
N VAL A 41 -16.04 11.13 -2.38
CA VAL A 41 -16.30 9.74 -2.01
C VAL A 41 -16.17 8.84 -3.24
N ASN A 42 -15.72 7.62 -3.02
CA ASN A 42 -15.68 6.60 -4.07
C ASN A 42 -17.01 5.85 -4.04
N VAL A 43 -17.62 5.74 -5.22
CA VAL A 43 -18.93 5.14 -5.36
C VAL A 43 -18.95 4.12 -6.49
N ILE A 44 -19.86 3.16 -6.40
CA ILE A 44 -20.15 2.14 -7.41
C ILE A 44 -21.53 2.44 -8.00
N ILE A 45 -21.69 2.39 -9.32
CA ILE A 45 -23.00 2.56 -9.95
C ILE A 45 -23.91 1.38 -9.60
N VAL A 46 -25.14 1.70 -9.18
CA VAL A 46 -26.22 0.74 -8.93
C VAL A 46 -27.25 0.85 -10.04
N ALA A 47 -27.57 -0.28 -10.68
CA ALA A 47 -28.49 -0.34 -11.80
C ALA A 47 -29.60 -1.40 -11.58
N PRO A 48 -30.72 -1.33 -12.30
CA PRO A 48 -31.69 -2.42 -12.35
C PRO A 48 -31.06 -3.74 -12.83
N LYS A 49 -31.50 -4.89 -12.29
CA LYS A 49 -30.94 -6.21 -12.61
C LYS A 49 -30.97 -6.57 -14.11
N LYS A 50 -31.85 -5.98 -14.92
CA LYS A 50 -31.86 -6.15 -16.39
C LYS A 50 -30.57 -5.68 -17.09
N TYR A 51 -29.74 -4.86 -16.44
CA TYR A 51 -28.42 -4.44 -16.93
C TYR A 51 -27.29 -5.38 -16.49
N ALA A 52 -27.62 -6.48 -15.79
CA ALA A 52 -26.66 -7.50 -15.41
C ALA A 52 -26.17 -8.29 -16.63
N ASN A 53 -24.89 -8.65 -16.61
CA ASN A 53 -24.38 -9.75 -17.40
C ASN A 53 -24.17 -10.92 -16.43
N GLU A 54 -24.95 -12.00 -16.59
CA GLU A 54 -25.02 -13.11 -15.62
C GLU A 54 -23.66 -13.80 -15.36
N ASN A 55 -22.70 -13.65 -16.29
CA ASN A 55 -21.36 -14.22 -16.16
C ASN A 55 -20.31 -13.21 -15.68
N ASN A 56 -20.67 -11.96 -15.39
CA ASN A 56 -19.71 -10.95 -14.94
C ASN A 56 -19.52 -11.00 -13.41
N LEU A 57 -18.37 -11.48 -12.97
CA LEU A 57 -17.98 -11.56 -11.55
C LEU A 57 -17.89 -10.18 -10.86
N LEU A 58 -17.83 -9.10 -11.62
CA LEU A 58 -17.83 -7.72 -11.11
C LEU A 58 -19.23 -7.15 -10.94
N HIS A 59 -20.27 -7.91 -11.24
CA HIS A 59 -21.65 -7.54 -11.03
C HIS A 59 -22.17 -8.29 -9.79
N VAL A 60 -22.57 -7.56 -8.75
CA VAL A 60 -23.03 -8.16 -7.50
C VAL A 60 -24.48 -7.82 -7.27
N ASP A 61 -25.33 -8.84 -7.19
CA ASP A 61 -26.75 -8.68 -6.84
C ASP A 61 -26.89 -8.03 -5.47
N ILE A 62 -27.67 -6.94 -5.42
CA ILE A 62 -28.02 -6.24 -4.19
C ILE A 62 -29.52 -5.94 -4.19
N GLU A 63 -30.08 -5.81 -3.00
CA GLU A 63 -31.48 -5.42 -2.84
C GLU A 63 -31.55 -3.98 -2.30
N VAL A 64 -32.30 -3.13 -3.00
CA VAL A 64 -32.49 -1.73 -2.62
C VAL A 64 -33.98 -1.41 -2.67
N ASN A 65 -34.59 -1.19 -1.50
CA ASN A 65 -36.03 -0.90 -1.38
C ASN A 65 -36.90 -1.95 -2.10
N GLU A 66 -36.65 -3.23 -1.81
CA GLU A 66 -37.42 -4.38 -2.37
C GLU A 66 -37.34 -4.50 -3.90
N LYS A 67 -36.36 -3.84 -4.52
CA LYS A 67 -36.06 -3.99 -5.95
C LYS A 67 -34.79 -4.79 -6.14
N ASP A 68 -34.88 -5.78 -7.02
CA ASP A 68 -33.73 -6.49 -7.55
C ASP A 68 -32.85 -5.55 -8.36
N THR A 69 -31.69 -5.24 -7.79
CA THR A 69 -30.72 -4.33 -8.37
C THR A 69 -29.33 -4.97 -8.37
N ILE A 70 -28.42 -4.33 -9.08
CA ILE A 70 -27.07 -4.84 -9.24
C ILE A 70 -26.06 -3.71 -9.02
N ALA A 71 -25.05 -4.01 -8.20
CA ALA A 71 -23.87 -3.17 -8.05
C ALA A 71 -22.88 -3.52 -9.17
N LEU A 72 -22.65 -2.56 -10.07
CA LEU A 72 -21.74 -2.68 -11.19
C LEU A 72 -20.34 -2.25 -10.74
N VAL A 73 -19.60 -3.14 -10.08
CA VAL A 73 -18.36 -2.79 -9.36
C VAL A 73 -17.30 -2.19 -10.31
N ASN A 74 -17.29 -2.64 -11.57
CA ASN A 74 -16.43 -2.13 -12.66
C ASN A 74 -16.80 -0.73 -13.17
N HIS A 75 -17.89 -0.17 -12.67
CA HIS A 75 -18.32 1.20 -12.93
C HIS A 75 -18.23 1.99 -11.63
N ASN A 76 -16.99 2.24 -11.21
CA ASN A 76 -16.67 3.03 -10.02
C ASN A 76 -16.25 4.45 -10.38
N GLU A 77 -16.64 5.40 -9.55
CA GLU A 77 -16.40 6.82 -9.77
C GLU A 77 -15.98 7.51 -8.47
N THR A 78 -15.16 8.54 -8.59
CA THR A 78 -14.88 9.46 -7.48
C THR A 78 -15.71 10.72 -7.67
N ILE A 79 -16.65 10.98 -6.77
CA ILE A 79 -17.54 12.15 -6.88
C ILE A 79 -17.43 13.06 -5.65
N ASN A 80 -17.60 14.36 -5.86
CA ASN A 80 -17.74 15.30 -4.75
C ASN A 80 -19.04 15.01 -3.99
N LYS A 81 -19.00 15.08 -2.66
CA LYS A 81 -20.14 14.84 -1.77
C LYS A 81 -21.35 15.74 -2.08
N ASN A 82 -21.14 16.93 -2.63
CA ASN A 82 -22.22 17.84 -3.04
C ASN A 82 -23.07 17.31 -4.21
N ARG A 83 -22.60 16.28 -4.94
CA ARG A 83 -23.34 15.60 -5.99
C ARG A 83 -24.28 14.53 -5.47
N LEU A 84 -24.13 14.11 -4.20
CA LEU A 84 -25.07 13.21 -3.54
C LEU A 84 -26.35 13.99 -3.22
N VAL A 85 -27.46 13.56 -3.78
CA VAL A 85 -28.76 14.26 -3.68
C VAL A 85 -29.54 13.76 -2.48
N VAL A 86 -29.85 12.46 -2.44
CA VAL A 86 -30.67 11.87 -1.38
C VAL A 86 -30.23 10.44 -1.09
N LYS A 87 -30.16 10.06 0.19
CA LYS A 87 -29.92 8.68 0.60
C LYS A 87 -31.18 7.87 0.34
N VAL A 88 -31.06 6.80 -0.42
CA VAL A 88 -32.17 5.91 -0.79
C VAL A 88 -32.09 4.53 -0.16
N GLY A 89 -30.95 4.16 0.45
CA GLY A 89 -30.81 2.86 1.09
C GLY A 89 -29.43 2.62 1.70
N GLN A 90 -29.19 1.38 2.13
CA GLN A 90 -27.91 0.90 2.60
C GLN A 90 -27.81 -0.61 2.37
N VAL A 91 -26.65 -1.10 1.94
CA VAL A 91 -26.38 -2.54 1.89
C VAL A 91 -26.02 -3.01 3.29
N ASN A 92 -26.89 -3.76 3.95
CA ASN A 92 -26.65 -4.24 5.33
C ASN A 92 -26.14 -5.69 5.41
N ASP A 93 -26.45 -6.51 4.41
CA ASP A 93 -26.05 -7.91 4.37
C ASP A 93 -24.52 -8.05 4.24
N GLU A 94 -23.89 -8.67 5.23
CA GLU A 94 -22.44 -8.86 5.28
C GLU A 94 -21.92 -9.76 4.16
N ARG A 95 -22.70 -10.76 3.72
CA ARG A 95 -22.33 -11.66 2.63
C ARG A 95 -22.28 -10.89 1.32
N ILE A 96 -23.26 -10.01 1.09
CA ILE A 96 -23.27 -9.11 -0.07
C ILE A 96 -22.08 -8.16 -0.02
N ARG A 97 -21.82 -7.52 1.13
CA ARG A 97 -20.63 -6.65 1.31
C ARG A 97 -19.32 -7.38 0.98
N LYS A 98 -19.15 -8.62 1.45
CA LYS A 98 -17.97 -9.45 1.14
C LYS A 98 -17.83 -9.73 -0.36
N LYS A 99 -18.93 -10.02 -1.07
CA LYS A 99 -18.91 -10.19 -2.53
C LYS A 99 -18.49 -8.91 -3.25
N ILE A 100 -19.04 -7.76 -2.84
CA ILE A 100 -18.67 -6.45 -3.40
C ILE A 100 -17.19 -6.16 -3.17
N LEU A 101 -16.68 -6.40 -1.95
CA LEU A 101 -15.25 -6.23 -1.66
C LEU A 101 -14.37 -7.19 -2.45
N ALA A 102 -14.78 -8.44 -2.64
CA ALA A 102 -14.05 -9.40 -3.45
C ALA A 102 -13.95 -8.92 -4.91
N ALA A 103 -15.07 -8.50 -5.51
CA ALA A 103 -15.11 -7.92 -6.84
C ALA A 103 -14.30 -6.62 -6.94
N TRP A 104 -14.38 -5.75 -5.93
CA TRP A 104 -13.61 -4.51 -5.85
C TRP A 104 -12.11 -4.78 -5.80
N ASN A 105 -11.69 -5.77 -5.01
CA ASN A 105 -10.30 -6.21 -4.96
C ASN A 105 -9.86 -6.84 -6.29
N MET A 106 -10.74 -7.50 -7.05
CA MET A 106 -10.41 -7.97 -8.40
C MET A 106 -10.12 -6.79 -9.35
N ILE A 107 -10.85 -5.67 -9.21
CA ILE A 107 -10.60 -4.45 -9.99
C ILE A 107 -9.31 -3.81 -9.53
N ILE A 108 -9.11 -3.53 -8.24
CA ILE A 108 -7.84 -2.96 -7.74
C ILE A 108 -6.68 -3.86 -8.15
N ASN A 109 -6.80 -5.19 -8.03
CA ASN A 109 -5.73 -6.10 -8.43
C ASN A 109 -5.50 -6.08 -9.94
N ASN A 110 -6.53 -5.89 -10.77
CA ASN A 110 -6.39 -5.75 -12.21
C ASN A 110 -5.92 -4.34 -12.63
N GLU A 111 -6.33 -3.27 -11.95
CA GLU A 111 -5.81 -1.91 -12.12
C GLU A 111 -4.36 -1.86 -11.71
N ASN A 112 -3.98 -2.45 -10.57
CA ASN A 112 -2.59 -2.69 -10.20
C ASN A 112 -1.86 -3.51 -11.27
N LYS A 113 -2.54 -4.47 -11.94
CA LYS A 113 -1.98 -5.25 -13.04
C LYS A 113 -1.87 -4.45 -14.35
N MET A 114 -2.75 -3.49 -14.58
CA MET A 114 -2.79 -2.59 -15.75
C MET A 114 -1.81 -1.41 -15.58
N GLU A 115 -1.67 -0.85 -14.38
CA GLU A 115 -0.59 0.05 -13.99
C GLU A 115 0.77 -0.68 -14.03
N GLN A 116 0.83 -1.96 -13.64
CA GLN A 116 2.00 -2.82 -13.88
C GLN A 116 2.26 -3.12 -15.36
N LEU A 117 1.24 -3.01 -16.23
CA LEU A 117 1.38 -3.17 -17.69
C LEU A 117 1.82 -1.88 -18.38
N GLU A 118 1.58 -0.69 -17.81
CA GLU A 118 2.02 0.59 -18.40
C GLU A 118 3.44 1.02 -18.01
N PHE A 119 4.07 0.40 -17.02
CA PHE A 119 5.53 0.47 -16.85
C PHE A 119 6.05 -0.87 -16.34
N GLU A 120 6.38 -1.81 -17.23
CA GLU A 120 7.42 -2.78 -16.87
C GLU A 120 8.69 -1.95 -16.57
N ARG A 121 8.96 -1.72 -15.28
CA ARG A 121 10.15 -1.02 -14.84
C ARG A 121 11.34 -1.93 -15.12
N PHE A 122 12.29 -1.43 -15.89
CA PHE A 122 13.54 -2.11 -16.18
C PHE A 122 14.70 -1.27 -15.69
N PHE A 123 15.76 -1.94 -15.27
CA PHE A 123 17.06 -1.30 -15.10
C PHE A 123 18.10 -1.90 -16.03
N GLU A 124 19.10 -1.11 -16.40
CA GLU A 124 20.21 -1.57 -17.23
C GLU A 124 21.35 -2.09 -16.32
N ILE A 125 21.87 -3.27 -16.61
CA ILE A 125 23.01 -3.83 -15.87
C ILE A 125 24.24 -2.97 -16.11
N GLY A 126 24.91 -2.59 -15.03
CA GLY A 126 26.11 -1.77 -15.03
C GLY A 126 25.86 -0.25 -15.03
N SER A 127 24.61 0.20 -15.14
CA SER A 127 24.29 1.62 -14.98
C SER A 127 24.25 2.03 -13.50
N THR A 128 24.45 3.31 -13.25
CA THR A 128 24.27 3.91 -11.92
C THR A 128 22.78 4.12 -11.65
N PHE A 129 22.34 3.77 -10.45
CA PHE A 129 21.00 4.05 -9.96
C PHE A 129 20.86 5.53 -9.57
N GLU A 130 19.71 6.15 -9.86
CA GLU A 130 19.53 7.60 -9.71
C GLU A 130 19.37 8.08 -8.25
N LYS A 131 19.27 7.15 -7.30
CA LYS A 131 19.11 7.45 -5.87
C LYS A 131 20.36 7.04 -5.12
N ASP A 132 20.60 7.71 -4.01
CA ASP A 132 21.66 7.40 -3.06
C ASP A 132 21.08 6.68 -1.83
N GLU A 133 21.92 5.97 -1.07
CA GLU A 133 21.50 5.42 0.22
C GLU A 133 21.24 6.56 1.21
N ASP A 134 20.04 6.58 1.79
CA ASP A 134 19.60 7.61 2.72
C ASP A 134 18.49 7.05 3.66
N ASN A 135 17.73 7.94 4.30
CA ASN A 135 16.66 7.52 5.21
C ASN A 135 15.44 6.86 4.51
N GLU A 136 15.35 6.90 3.18
CA GLU A 136 14.30 6.30 2.35
C GLU A 136 14.81 5.13 1.49
N TYR A 137 16.09 5.08 1.15
CA TYR A 137 16.68 4.08 0.25
C TYR A 137 17.84 3.32 0.91
N GLU A 138 17.84 1.99 0.80
CA GLU A 138 18.97 1.11 1.18
C GLU A 138 19.30 0.17 0.02
N PHE A 139 20.58 0.01 -0.29
CA PHE A 139 21.09 -0.86 -1.36
C PHE A 139 21.84 -2.04 -0.78
N LYS A 140 21.65 -3.23 -1.34
CA LYS A 140 22.44 -4.40 -0.96
C LYS A 140 22.89 -5.19 -2.16
N GLU A 141 24.18 -5.44 -2.23
CA GLU A 141 24.76 -6.25 -3.29
C GLU A 141 24.56 -7.74 -3.01
N PHE A 142 24.25 -8.50 -4.05
CA PHE A 142 24.42 -9.96 -4.02
C PHE A 142 25.85 -10.31 -4.43
N ARG A 143 26.59 -10.91 -3.50
CA ARG A 143 27.92 -11.45 -3.75
C ARG A 143 27.82 -12.97 -3.86
N VAL A 144 27.74 -13.45 -5.10
CA VAL A 144 27.47 -14.86 -5.45
C VAL A 144 28.52 -15.80 -4.85
N ASP A 145 29.74 -15.31 -4.65
CA ASP A 145 30.86 -16.01 -4.03
C ASP A 145 30.77 -16.09 -2.49
N GLN A 146 29.87 -15.33 -1.86
CA GLN A 146 29.79 -15.24 -0.40
C GLN A 146 28.60 -15.99 0.19
N GLU A 147 27.38 -15.73 -0.31
CA GLU A 147 26.18 -16.37 0.22
C GLU A 147 25.04 -16.35 -0.81
N ALA A 148 24.08 -17.27 -0.66
CA ALA A 148 22.91 -17.31 -1.53
C ALA A 148 22.00 -16.09 -1.31
N PRO A 149 21.30 -15.59 -2.35
CA PRO A 149 20.41 -14.42 -2.24
C PRO A 149 19.40 -14.51 -1.09
N ARG A 150 18.79 -15.69 -0.92
CA ARG A 150 17.83 -15.97 0.14
C ARG A 150 18.43 -15.81 1.54
N ASP A 151 19.68 -16.24 1.73
CA ASP A 151 20.34 -16.21 3.04
C ASP A 151 20.78 -14.80 3.42
N LEU A 152 21.30 -14.02 2.46
CA LEU A 152 21.56 -12.60 2.64
C LEU A 152 20.28 -11.88 3.08
N MET A 153 19.18 -12.10 2.38
CA MET A 153 17.89 -11.50 2.72
C MET A 153 17.42 -11.94 4.10
N ALA A 154 17.49 -13.23 4.43
CA ALA A 154 17.05 -13.76 5.72
C ALA A 154 17.80 -13.10 6.90
N ARG A 155 19.09 -12.80 6.71
CA ARG A 155 19.96 -12.17 7.70
C ARG A 155 19.72 -10.67 7.86
N LYS A 156 19.36 -9.97 6.77
CA LYS A 156 19.31 -8.51 6.72
C LYS A 156 17.89 -7.94 6.88
N LEU A 157 16.89 -8.63 6.37
CA LEU A 157 15.55 -8.06 6.12
C LEU A 157 14.88 -7.52 7.38
N GLU A 158 14.86 -8.27 8.49
CA GLU A 158 14.24 -7.83 9.75
C GLU A 158 14.90 -6.57 10.30
N LYS A 159 16.24 -6.48 10.24
CA LYS A 159 16.98 -5.28 10.66
C LYS A 159 16.56 -4.06 9.84
N TYR A 160 16.41 -4.22 8.53
CA TYR A 160 16.05 -3.12 7.66
C TYR A 160 14.61 -2.66 7.85
N ILE A 161 13.66 -3.59 7.84
CA ILE A 161 12.26 -3.30 8.10
C ILE A 161 12.09 -2.59 9.44
N CYS A 162 12.70 -3.13 10.50
CA CYS A 162 12.67 -2.53 11.83
C CYS A 162 13.26 -1.11 11.83
N GLY A 163 14.43 -0.92 11.20
CA GLY A 163 15.06 0.40 11.08
C GLY A 163 14.18 1.42 10.38
N PHE A 164 13.57 1.08 9.24
CA PHE A 164 12.70 1.98 8.49
C PHE A 164 11.40 2.32 9.23
N LEU A 165 10.71 1.34 9.83
CA LEU A 165 9.53 1.59 10.66
C LEU A 165 9.84 2.50 11.86
N ASN A 166 11.09 2.46 12.33
CA ASN A 166 11.56 3.30 13.41
C ASN A 166 12.30 4.57 12.96
N GLY A 167 12.39 4.82 11.66
CA GLY A 167 13.16 5.93 11.11
C GLY A 167 12.60 7.29 11.53
N GLU A 168 13.46 8.30 11.44
CA GLU A 168 13.05 9.68 11.69
C GLU A 168 11.99 10.16 10.69
N ASN A 169 11.16 11.10 11.12
CA ASN A 169 10.12 11.75 10.31
C ASN A 169 9.06 10.80 9.70
N ASN A 170 8.98 9.56 10.19
CA ASN A 170 8.00 8.55 9.76
C ASN A 170 7.88 8.42 8.23
N LYS A 171 9.02 8.30 7.56
CA LYS A 171 9.07 8.13 6.11
C LYS A 171 8.86 6.67 5.71
N PHE A 172 8.58 6.45 4.43
CA PHE A 172 8.64 5.11 3.84
C PHE A 172 10.10 4.67 3.67
N GLY A 173 10.30 3.38 3.42
CA GLY A 173 11.60 2.81 3.05
C GLY A 173 11.52 1.96 1.79
N LYS A 174 12.58 1.93 1.01
CA LYS A 174 12.81 1.01 -0.10
C LYS A 174 14.15 0.33 0.06
N ILE A 175 14.14 -1.00 0.05
CA ILE A 175 15.35 -1.82 0.10
C ILE A 175 15.53 -2.45 -1.29
N TYR A 176 16.66 -2.18 -1.93
CA TYR A 176 17.02 -2.79 -3.21
C TYR A 176 18.12 -3.81 -3.02
N PHE A 177 17.82 -5.08 -3.26
CA PHE A 177 18.85 -6.10 -3.39
C PHE A 177 19.24 -6.29 -4.86
N GLY A 178 20.54 -6.32 -5.13
CA GLY A 178 21.13 -6.32 -6.47
C GLY A 178 21.73 -4.97 -6.90
N ILE A 179 21.85 -4.00 -5.99
CA ILE A 179 22.54 -2.72 -6.23
C ILE A 179 23.75 -2.66 -5.29
N THR A 180 24.91 -2.23 -5.81
CA THR A 180 26.11 -2.06 -4.98
C THR A 180 25.97 -0.88 -4.02
N ASP A 181 26.83 -0.81 -3.00
CA ASP A 181 26.88 0.36 -2.10
C ASP A 181 27.18 1.65 -2.88
N ASP A 182 27.95 1.59 -3.98
CA ASP A 182 28.20 2.72 -4.90
C ASP A 182 27.07 2.97 -5.93
N GLY A 183 25.89 2.36 -5.76
CA GLY A 183 24.73 2.57 -6.63
C GLY A 183 24.77 1.86 -7.99
N ILE A 184 25.71 0.95 -8.25
CA ILE A 184 25.81 0.22 -9.52
C ILE A 184 24.79 -0.92 -9.56
N ILE A 185 24.00 -0.98 -10.63
CA ILE A 185 23.00 -2.02 -10.85
C ILE A 185 23.67 -3.31 -11.33
N LYS A 186 23.66 -4.36 -10.49
CA LYS A 186 24.19 -5.69 -10.83
C LYS A 186 23.11 -6.73 -11.01
N GLY A 187 22.10 -6.73 -10.13
CA GLY A 187 21.09 -7.78 -10.05
C GLY A 187 21.64 -9.12 -9.55
N THR A 188 20.81 -10.14 -9.65
CA THR A 188 21.20 -11.54 -9.47
C THR A 188 20.32 -12.46 -10.30
N TYR A 189 20.84 -13.65 -10.62
CA TYR A 189 20.05 -14.71 -11.23
C TYR A 189 19.08 -15.30 -10.21
N LEU A 190 17.79 -15.36 -10.55
CA LEU A 190 16.75 -15.98 -9.74
C LEU A 190 15.81 -16.78 -10.65
N ASN A 191 15.84 -18.09 -10.53
CA ASN A 191 14.87 -18.95 -11.18
C ASN A 191 13.49 -18.84 -10.49
N ARG A 192 12.49 -19.56 -10.98
CA ARG A 192 11.13 -19.49 -10.42
C ARG A 192 11.07 -19.94 -8.94
N GLU A 193 11.76 -21.01 -8.59
CA GLU A 193 11.82 -21.56 -7.23
C GLU A 193 12.48 -20.56 -6.28
N ASP A 194 13.60 -19.95 -6.68
CA ASP A 194 14.28 -18.90 -5.89
C ASP A 194 13.34 -17.73 -5.58
N ARG A 195 12.56 -17.28 -6.58
CA ARG A 195 11.62 -16.16 -6.41
C ARG A 195 10.47 -16.51 -5.46
N ASP A 196 9.95 -17.73 -5.55
CA ASP A 196 8.86 -18.20 -4.68
C ASP A 196 9.36 -18.38 -3.24
N ASP A 197 10.56 -18.92 -3.04
CA ASP A 197 11.21 -19.05 -1.74
C ASP A 197 11.51 -17.71 -1.08
N ILE A 198 11.97 -16.72 -1.85
CA ILE A 198 12.23 -15.37 -1.36
C ILE A 198 10.93 -14.68 -0.95
N ARG A 199 9.83 -14.83 -1.72
CA ARG A 199 8.51 -14.30 -1.34
C ARG A 199 8.03 -14.90 -0.02
N GLN A 200 8.19 -16.22 0.13
CA GLN A 200 7.78 -16.92 1.34
C GLN A 200 8.62 -16.45 2.54
N LEU A 201 9.94 -16.34 2.38
CA LEU A 201 10.84 -15.76 3.37
C LEU A 201 10.40 -14.36 3.77
N PHE A 202 10.10 -13.48 2.81
CA PHE A 202 9.66 -12.12 3.08
C PHE A 202 8.38 -12.10 3.93
N ILE A 203 7.36 -12.85 3.54
CA ILE A 203 6.09 -12.98 4.29
C ILE A 203 6.34 -13.50 5.71
N ASP A 204 7.23 -14.49 5.85
CA ASP A 204 7.58 -15.08 7.14
C ASP A 204 8.31 -14.07 8.05
N ARG A 205 9.22 -13.26 7.51
CA ARG A 205 9.93 -12.21 8.27
C ARG A 205 8.99 -11.14 8.80
N LEU A 206 8.00 -10.73 8.01
CA LEU A 206 6.99 -9.76 8.44
C LEU A 206 6.16 -10.23 9.65
N LYS A 207 6.00 -11.55 9.84
CA LYS A 207 5.26 -12.09 11.00
C LYS A 207 5.92 -11.79 12.34
N TYR A 208 7.23 -11.58 12.33
CA TYR A 208 8.02 -11.46 13.55
C TYR A 208 8.32 -10.03 13.96
N ILE A 209 8.02 -9.04 13.13
CA ILE A 209 8.10 -7.64 13.52
C ILE A 209 7.02 -7.36 14.56
N ARG A 210 7.43 -6.77 15.69
CA ARG A 210 6.55 -6.46 16.81
C ARG A 210 6.63 -4.98 17.19
N PRO A 211 5.50 -4.29 17.40
CA PRO A 211 4.13 -4.77 17.23
C PRO A 211 3.80 -5.09 15.76
N VAL A 212 2.76 -5.91 15.56
CA VAL A 212 2.38 -6.40 14.23
C VAL A 212 1.92 -5.23 13.36
N VAL A 213 2.48 -5.15 12.16
CA VAL A 213 2.03 -4.26 11.09
C VAL A 213 1.24 -5.06 10.06
N ASP A 214 0.22 -4.46 9.47
CA ASP A 214 -0.53 -5.10 8.38
C ASP A 214 0.42 -5.41 7.21
N ARG A 215 0.49 -6.70 6.87
CA ARG A 215 1.44 -7.22 5.87
C ARG A 215 1.10 -6.75 4.46
N SER A 216 -0.17 -6.39 4.19
CA SER A 216 -0.57 -5.88 2.86
C SER A 216 -0.01 -4.50 2.56
N LEU A 217 0.55 -3.80 3.55
CA LEU A 217 1.18 -2.49 3.37
C LEU A 217 2.63 -2.58 2.88
N PHE A 218 3.22 -3.77 2.88
CA PHE A 218 4.56 -4.02 2.38
C PHE A 218 4.48 -4.66 1.00
N THR A 219 5.45 -4.40 0.14
CA THR A 219 5.54 -5.05 -1.17
C THR A 219 6.92 -5.64 -1.39
N ILE A 220 6.98 -6.69 -2.20
CA ILE A 220 8.21 -7.26 -2.74
C ILE A 220 8.02 -7.40 -4.25
N GLU A 221 8.92 -6.78 -5.02
CA GLU A 221 8.89 -6.76 -6.48
C GLU A 221 10.20 -7.29 -7.05
N PHE A 222 10.10 -8.03 -8.16
CA PHE A 222 11.24 -8.55 -8.91
C PHE A 222 11.34 -7.74 -10.20
N ILE A 223 12.21 -6.73 -10.19
CA ILE A 223 12.39 -5.80 -11.30
C ILE A 223 13.31 -6.45 -12.32
N LYS A 224 12.83 -6.59 -13.57
CA LYS A 224 13.59 -7.20 -14.67
C LYS A 224 14.77 -6.31 -15.06
N LEU A 225 15.85 -6.94 -15.50
CA LEU A 225 17.04 -6.22 -15.94
C LEU A 225 17.24 -6.34 -17.44
N LYS A 226 17.86 -5.30 -18.02
CA LYS A 226 18.30 -5.26 -19.41
C LYS A 226 19.82 -5.26 -19.47
N LYS A 227 20.34 -5.92 -20.49
CA LYS A 227 21.76 -5.91 -20.84
C LYS A 227 21.89 -5.63 -22.33
N ASN A 228 22.54 -4.53 -22.67
CA ASN A 228 22.63 -4.02 -24.04
C ASN A 228 21.24 -3.86 -24.67
N GLY A 229 20.27 -3.35 -23.90
CA GLY A 229 18.90 -3.09 -24.35
C GLY A 229 17.99 -4.32 -24.49
N LYS A 230 18.47 -5.53 -24.23
CA LYS A 230 17.66 -6.77 -24.20
C LYS A 230 17.37 -7.21 -22.78
N ILE A 231 16.17 -7.71 -22.51
CA ILE A 231 15.82 -8.28 -21.20
C ILE A 231 16.72 -9.48 -20.94
N GLU A 232 17.46 -9.44 -19.83
CA GLU A 232 18.26 -10.56 -19.35
C GLU A 232 17.34 -11.56 -18.65
N LYS A 233 17.29 -12.79 -19.16
CA LYS A 233 16.36 -13.80 -18.68
C LYS A 233 16.72 -14.23 -17.26
N ASP A 234 15.70 -14.29 -16.40
CA ASP A 234 15.81 -14.72 -15.01
C ASP A 234 16.80 -13.91 -14.16
N TYR A 235 17.07 -12.66 -14.54
CA TYR A 235 17.94 -11.73 -13.81
C TYR A 235 17.13 -10.54 -13.26
N TYR A 236 17.25 -10.29 -11.96
CA TYR A 236 16.40 -9.32 -11.28
C TYR A 236 17.14 -8.47 -10.24
N ILE A 237 16.58 -7.29 -9.99
CA ILE A 237 16.70 -6.60 -8.71
C ILE A 237 15.46 -6.94 -7.87
N ILE A 238 15.64 -7.09 -6.56
CA ILE A 238 14.53 -7.26 -5.62
C ILE A 238 14.30 -5.92 -4.92
N GLU A 239 13.15 -5.31 -5.16
CA GLU A 239 12.71 -4.12 -4.43
C GLU A 239 11.74 -4.54 -3.32
N ILE A 240 11.98 -4.06 -2.10
CA ILE A 240 11.06 -4.20 -0.98
C ILE A 240 10.61 -2.83 -0.53
N TYR A 241 9.31 -2.61 -0.50
CA TYR A 241 8.71 -1.42 0.09
C TYR A 241 8.36 -1.67 1.56
N VAL A 242 8.79 -0.74 2.41
CA VAL A 242 8.43 -0.65 3.82
C VAL A 242 7.56 0.60 3.99
N PRO A 243 6.32 0.48 4.47
CA PRO A 243 5.46 1.63 4.68
C PRO A 243 6.01 2.51 5.82
N PRO A 244 5.59 3.79 5.86
CA PRO A 244 5.66 4.56 7.11
C PRO A 244 5.05 3.78 8.27
N SER A 245 5.53 4.01 9.50
CA SER A 245 4.88 3.44 10.68
C SER A 245 3.43 3.92 10.76
N PRO A 246 2.47 2.99 10.96
CA PRO A 246 1.08 3.34 11.26
C PRO A 246 0.92 4.21 12.51
N ASP A 247 1.82 4.06 13.49
CA ASP A 247 1.90 4.91 14.68
C ASP A 247 3.38 5.30 14.95
N PRO A 248 3.79 6.53 14.64
CA PRO A 248 5.16 7.01 14.87
C PRO A 248 5.59 7.00 16.34
N SER A 249 4.63 6.99 17.29
CA SER A 249 4.94 6.97 18.72
C SER A 249 5.30 5.59 19.26
N VAL A 250 5.12 4.55 18.45
CA VAL A 250 5.37 3.16 18.83
C VAL A 250 6.71 2.69 18.26
N LEU A 251 7.48 1.97 19.07
CA LEU A 251 8.73 1.34 18.65
C LEU A 251 8.47 -0.07 18.12
N TYR A 252 9.16 -0.40 17.03
CA TYR A 252 9.17 -1.74 16.45
C TYR A 252 10.45 -2.48 16.80
N PHE A 253 10.33 -3.78 16.97
CA PHE A 253 11.38 -4.69 17.38
C PHE A 253 11.41 -5.88 16.42
N THR A 254 12.60 -6.46 16.23
CA THR A 254 12.75 -7.72 15.49
C THR A 254 12.31 -8.90 16.34
N ARG A 255 12.38 -10.11 15.76
CA ARG A 255 12.03 -11.36 16.45
C ARG A 255 12.85 -11.64 17.71
N ASP A 256 14.07 -11.09 17.76
CA ASP A 256 15.03 -11.27 18.86
C ASP A 256 14.97 -10.07 19.85
N ASP A 257 13.86 -9.32 19.86
CA ASP A 257 13.64 -8.12 20.67
C ASP A 257 14.71 -7.02 20.46
N LYS A 258 15.33 -6.99 19.27
CA LYS A 258 16.33 -5.96 18.92
C LYS A 258 15.63 -4.74 18.35
N LEU A 259 15.93 -3.57 18.91
CA LEU A 259 15.53 -2.28 18.38
C LEU A 259 16.57 -1.78 17.39
N TYR A 260 16.13 -1.48 16.17
CA TYR A 260 16.93 -0.78 15.18
C TYR A 260 16.24 0.52 14.80
N ILE A 261 17.00 1.61 14.70
CA ILE A 261 16.52 2.93 14.27
C ILE A 261 17.34 3.35 13.05
N ARG A 262 16.65 3.88 12.03
CA ARG A 262 17.32 4.46 10.87
C ARG A 262 17.61 5.94 11.10
N PHE A 263 18.89 6.29 11.07
CA PHE A 263 19.42 7.64 11.24
C PHE A 263 20.51 7.87 10.18
N ASP A 264 20.42 9.00 9.47
CA ASP A 264 21.38 9.39 8.42
C ASP A 264 21.74 8.26 7.43
N GLY A 265 20.72 7.54 6.96
CA GLY A 265 20.88 6.41 6.02
C GLY A 265 21.44 5.12 6.63
N ARG A 266 21.65 5.06 7.95
CA ARG A 266 22.20 3.89 8.64
C ARG A 266 21.24 3.33 9.67
N ASN A 267 21.24 2.01 9.81
CA ASN A 267 20.49 1.33 10.85
C ASN A 267 21.37 1.06 12.07
N GLU A 268 21.13 1.83 13.11
CA GLU A 268 21.79 1.72 14.41
C GLU A 268 20.99 0.84 15.36
N LYS A 269 21.69 0.03 16.17
CA LYS A 269 21.07 -0.80 17.19
C LYS A 269 21.04 0.00 18.49
N ILE A 270 19.86 0.16 19.08
CA ILE A 270 19.69 0.88 20.34
C ILE A 270 19.43 -0.13 21.45
N GLU A 271 20.13 0.02 22.57
CA GLU A 271 20.06 -0.93 23.68
C GLU A 271 19.99 -0.22 25.04
N GLY A 272 19.48 -0.94 26.04
CA GLY A 272 19.54 -0.50 27.43
C GLY A 272 18.84 0.85 27.69
N PRO A 273 19.44 1.76 28.47
CA PRO A 273 18.81 3.02 28.87
C PRO A 273 18.47 3.96 27.71
N GLU A 274 19.19 3.90 26.60
CA GLU A 274 18.98 4.79 25.43
C GLU A 274 17.57 4.64 24.84
N ILE A 275 16.97 3.45 24.97
CA ILE A 275 15.59 3.18 24.55
C ILE A 275 14.63 4.16 25.25
N GLN A 276 14.88 4.53 26.50
CA GLN A 276 14.02 5.47 27.24
C GLN A 276 14.04 6.86 26.61
N GLU A 277 15.20 7.33 26.16
CA GLU A 277 15.34 8.64 25.51
C GLU A 277 14.64 8.66 24.15
N VAL A 278 14.71 7.56 23.40
CA VAL A 278 13.96 7.41 22.15
C VAL A 278 12.45 7.47 22.40
N ILE A 279 11.94 6.76 23.41
CA ILE A 279 10.51 6.77 23.76
C ILE A 279 10.07 8.18 24.15
N LYS A 280 10.81 8.85 25.03
CA LYS A 280 10.52 10.23 25.45
C LYS A 280 10.47 11.17 24.25
N THR A 281 11.46 11.10 23.37
CA THR A 281 11.55 11.95 22.17
C THR A 281 10.35 11.75 21.25
N ARG A 282 9.96 10.49 20.99
CA ARG A 282 8.79 10.19 20.15
C ARG A 282 7.48 10.68 20.75
N LEU A 283 7.29 10.51 22.06
CA LEU A 283 6.11 11.02 22.76
C LEU A 283 6.06 12.55 22.74
N LEU A 284 7.20 13.22 22.98
CA LEU A 284 7.30 14.67 22.89
C LEU A 284 6.98 15.16 21.48
N ASN A 285 7.52 14.51 20.44
CA ASN A 285 7.23 14.87 19.05
C ASN A 285 5.75 14.67 18.69
N LYS A 286 5.10 13.62 19.20
CA LYS A 286 3.65 13.45 19.05
C LYS A 286 2.88 14.59 19.73
N ILE A 287 3.22 14.94 20.97
CA ILE A 287 2.59 16.04 21.71
C ILE A 287 2.81 17.38 21.01
N ILE A 288 4.02 17.65 20.50
CA ILE A 288 4.36 18.90 19.82
C ILE A 288 3.70 18.97 18.43
N GLY A 289 3.70 17.88 17.68
CA GLY A 289 2.95 17.79 16.42
C GLY A 289 1.44 17.98 16.62
N ASP A 290 0.91 17.51 17.75
CA ASP A 290 -0.47 17.74 18.18
C ASP A 290 -0.71 19.15 18.75
N LYS A 291 0.30 20.02 18.95
CA LYS A 291 0.06 21.40 19.45
C LYS A 291 -0.61 22.32 18.43
N ASP A 292 -0.74 21.94 17.17
CA ASP A 292 -1.70 22.60 16.25
C ASP A 292 -3.17 22.33 16.63
N PHE A 293 -3.42 21.36 17.51
CA PHE A 293 -4.73 21.06 18.11
C PHE A 293 -5.04 21.95 19.35
N PHE A 294 -4.02 22.56 19.96
CA PHE A 294 -4.15 23.48 21.09
C PHE A 294 -4.11 24.97 20.69
N LYS A 295 -4.52 25.31 19.46
CA LYS A 295 -4.97 26.69 19.19
C LYS A 295 -6.26 26.90 19.97
N SER A 296 -6.17 27.68 21.04
CA SER A 296 -7.29 28.02 21.91
C SER A 296 -8.49 28.54 21.08
N PRO A 297 -9.74 28.31 21.54
CA PRO A 297 -10.87 29.01 20.95
C PRO A 297 -10.62 30.50 21.14
N LYS A 298 -10.61 31.24 20.03
CA LYS A 298 -10.56 32.71 20.04
C LYS A 298 -11.72 33.20 20.92
N SER A 299 -11.37 33.82 22.05
CA SER A 299 -12.24 34.77 22.76
C SER A 299 -12.30 36.08 21.98
#